data_AF-A0A0L8HDA7-F1
#
_entry.id   AF-A0A0L8HDA7-F1
#
_cell.length_a   1.000
_cell.length_b   1.000
_cell.length_c   1.000
_cell.angle_alpha   90.00
_cell.angle_beta   90.00
_cell.angle_gamma   90.00
#
_symmetry.space_group_name_H-M   'P 1'
#
loop_
_entity.id
_entity.type
_entity.pdbx_description
1 polymer ?
#
loop_
_entity_poly.entity_id
_entity_poly.type
_entity_poly.pdbx_seq_one_letter_code
_entity_poly.pdbx_strand_id
1 'polypeptide(L)'
;MTCKPIPLSSLFVVILEKPIRIPRSVSVKAASVLKGFLNKNPKERLGCVPDAGFEDIRTHAFFRQIDWELLEQKQITPPYKPELQSDRDLRRFDEMFTKEPVQLTPDDSNIIDKIDQTEFDGFEYVNPLLMSMDDPV
;
A
#
# COMPACT_ATOMS: atom_id res chain seq x y z
N MET A 1 -20.40 -18.68 -4.63
CA MET A 1 -19.53 -18.32 -5.77
C MET A 1 -18.11 -18.66 -5.38
N THR A 2 -17.60 -19.82 -5.79
CA THR A 2 -16.24 -20.23 -5.47
C THR A 2 -15.30 -19.70 -6.56
N CYS A 3 -14.39 -18.79 -6.20
CA CYS A 3 -13.28 -18.41 -7.07
C CYS A 3 -12.34 -19.62 -7.17
N LYS A 4 -12.38 -20.33 -8.29
CA LYS A 4 -11.35 -21.33 -8.58
C LYS A 4 -10.01 -20.61 -8.79
N PRO A 5 -8.90 -21.15 -8.27
CA PRO A 5 -7.58 -20.57 -8.48
C PRO A 5 -7.27 -20.54 -9.97
N ILE A 6 -6.88 -19.35 -10.46
CA ILE A 6 -6.49 -19.11 -11.84
C ILE A 6 -4.99 -19.41 -11.91
N PRO A 7 -4.51 -20.33 -12.78
CA PRO A 7 -3.08 -20.55 -12.97
C PRO A 7 -2.36 -19.22 -13.27
N LEU A 8 -1.13 -19.04 -12.79
CA LEU A 8 -0.35 -17.79 -13.01
C LEU A 8 -0.27 -17.39 -14.49
N SER A 9 -0.11 -18.36 -15.40
CA SER A 9 -0.16 -18.13 -16.85
C SER A 9 -1.52 -17.62 -17.34
N SER A 10 -2.61 -18.04 -16.69
CA SER A 10 -3.96 -17.58 -16.97
C SER A 10 -4.29 -16.23 -16.30
N LEU A 11 -3.62 -15.87 -15.20
CA LEU A 11 -3.82 -14.59 -14.51
C LEU A 11 -3.43 -13.40 -15.40
N PHE A 12 -2.26 -13.45 -16.02
CA PHE A 12 -1.81 -12.37 -16.91
C PHE A 12 -2.74 -12.22 -18.12
N VAL A 13 -3.17 -13.32 -18.72
CA VAL A 13 -4.17 -13.31 -19.81
C VAL A 13 -5.48 -12.68 -19.32
N VAL A 14 -5.93 -13.00 -18.11
CA VAL A 14 -7.13 -12.38 -17.52
C VAL A 14 -6.96 -10.87 -17.33
N ILE A 15 -5.81 -10.42 -16.82
CA ILE A 15 -5.49 -8.99 -16.63
C ILE A 15 -5.43 -8.25 -17.96
N LEU A 16 -4.85 -8.86 -19.00
CA LEU A 16 -4.70 -8.26 -20.32
C LEU A 16 -6.02 -8.24 -21.10
N GLU A 17 -6.79 -9.33 -21.09
CA GLU A 17 -7.89 -9.50 -22.04
C GLU A 17 -9.27 -9.34 -21.42
N LYS A 18 -9.50 -9.85 -20.20
CA LYS A 18 -10.86 -9.89 -19.66
C LYS A 18 -11.34 -8.50 -19.25
N PRO A 19 -12.57 -8.11 -19.64
CA PRO A 19 -13.18 -6.88 -19.14
C PRO A 19 -13.60 -7.05 -17.68
N ILE A 20 -13.41 -5.99 -16.90
CA ILE A 20 -13.76 -5.97 -15.48
C ILE A 20 -15.26 -5.82 -15.33
N ARG A 21 -15.87 -6.68 -14.50
CA ARG A 21 -17.30 -6.64 -14.19
C ARG A 21 -17.49 -6.06 -12.79
N ILE A 22 -18.11 -4.88 -12.72
CA ILE A 22 -18.43 -4.23 -11.45
C ILE A 22 -19.74 -4.81 -10.87
N PRO A 23 -19.77 -5.26 -9.61
CA PRO A 23 -21.00 -5.76 -8.97
C PRO A 23 -22.10 -4.69 -8.89
N ARG A 24 -23.37 -5.11 -8.96
CA ARG A 24 -24.53 -4.19 -8.92
C ARG A 24 -24.71 -3.48 -7.58
N SER A 25 -24.12 -3.99 -6.49
CA SER A 25 -24.15 -3.36 -5.16
C SER A 25 -23.25 -2.13 -5.06
N VAL A 26 -22.36 -1.92 -6.02
CA VAL A 26 -21.42 -0.79 -6.04
C VAL A 26 -22.13 0.45 -6.62
N SER A 27 -22.01 1.59 -5.94
CA SER A 27 -22.62 2.84 -6.39
C SER A 27 -22.06 3.29 -7.76
N VAL A 28 -22.84 4.08 -8.51
CA VAL A 28 -22.42 4.57 -9.84
C VAL A 28 -21.08 5.32 -9.78
N LYS A 29 -20.88 6.16 -8.75
CA LYS A 29 -19.63 6.91 -8.55
C LYS A 29 -18.45 5.98 -8.28
N ALA A 30 -18.65 4.94 -7.46
CA ALA A 30 -17.63 3.93 -7.16
C ALA A 30 -17.32 3.06 -8.40
N ALA A 31 -18.34 2.68 -9.17
CA ALA A 31 -18.14 1.95 -10.42
C ALA A 31 -17.36 2.78 -11.46
N SER A 32 -17.63 4.09 -11.53
CA SER A 32 -16.92 5.02 -12.41
C SER A 32 -15.43 5.09 -12.06
N VAL A 33 -15.10 5.33 -10.79
CA VAL A 33 -13.69 5.46 -10.38
C VAL A 33 -12.92 4.15 -10.58
N LEU A 34 -13.54 3.00 -10.30
CA LEU A 34 -12.93 1.68 -10.53
C LEU A 34 -12.62 1.45 -12.02
N LYS A 35 -13.55 1.80 -12.91
CA LYS A 35 -13.31 1.69 -14.37
C LYS A 35 -12.20 2.63 -14.83
N GLY A 36 -12.14 3.85 -14.27
CA GLY A 36 -11.10 4.82 -14.58
C GLY A 36 -9.71 4.32 -14.21
N PHE A 37 -9.52 3.84 -12.97
CA PHE A 37 -8.23 3.31 -12.52
C PHE A 37 -7.83 2.01 -13.21
N LEU A 38 -8.81 1.16 -13.51
CA LEU A 38 -8.56 -0.15 -14.11
C LEU A 38 -8.63 -0.13 -15.64
N ASN A 39 -8.50 1.06 -16.26
CA ASN A 39 -8.35 1.16 -17.71
C ASN A 39 -7.03 0.48 -18.14
N LYS A 40 -7.14 -0.45 -19.09
CA LYS A 40 -6.00 -1.20 -19.63
C LYS A 40 -5.08 -0.30 -20.45
N ASN A 41 -5.61 0.73 -21.11
CA ASN A 41 -4.82 1.74 -21.80
C ASN A 41 -4.30 2.75 -20.76
N PRO A 42 -2.98 2.82 -20.49
CA PRO A 42 -2.44 3.76 -19.51
C PRO A 42 -2.66 5.22 -19.91
N LYS A 43 -2.77 5.55 -21.21
CA LYS A 43 -2.98 6.93 -21.68
C LYS A 43 -4.37 7.48 -21.32
N GLU A 44 -5.33 6.60 -21.07
CA GLU A 44 -6.71 6.92 -20.71
C GLU A 44 -7.04 6.54 -19.26
N ARG A 45 -6.05 6.04 -18.52
CA ARG A 45 -6.23 5.65 -17.12
C ARG A 45 -6.37 6.91 -16.27
N LEU A 46 -7.35 6.89 -15.37
CA LEU A 46 -7.56 7.98 -14.42
C LEU A 46 -6.26 8.23 -13.64
N GLY A 47 -5.79 9.48 -13.63
CA GLY A 47 -4.51 9.83 -13.02
C GLY A 47 -3.29 9.84 -13.97
N CYS A 48 -3.44 9.34 -15.20
CA CYS A 48 -2.35 9.16 -16.14
C CYS A 48 -2.47 10.04 -17.40
N VAL A 49 -3.56 10.81 -17.53
CA VAL A 49 -3.75 11.73 -18.65
C VAL A 49 -2.76 12.90 -18.49
N PRO A 50 -2.00 13.26 -19.55
CA PRO A 50 -1.13 14.43 -19.53
C PRO A 50 -1.89 15.70 -19.11
N ASP A 51 -1.22 16.63 -18.45
CA ASP A 51 -1.73 17.93 -17.98
C ASP A 51 -2.78 17.91 -16.86
N ALA A 52 -3.53 16.82 -16.67
CA ALA A 52 -4.51 16.69 -15.59
C ALA A 52 -3.99 15.82 -14.42
N GLY A 53 -3.37 14.67 -14.71
CA GLY A 53 -2.71 13.82 -13.72
C GLY A 53 -3.52 13.61 -12.44
N PHE A 54 -2.97 14.01 -11.29
CA PHE A 54 -3.61 13.84 -9.98
C PHE A 54 -4.89 14.69 -9.80
N GLU A 55 -5.06 15.80 -10.52
CA GLU A 55 -6.29 16.61 -10.43
C GLU A 55 -7.52 15.86 -10.89
N ASP A 56 -7.41 14.99 -11.89
CA ASP A 56 -8.52 14.14 -12.33
C ASP A 56 -8.99 13.20 -11.21
N ILE A 57 -8.06 12.72 -10.39
CA ILE A 57 -8.39 11.90 -9.23
C ILE A 57 -9.07 12.78 -8.17
N ARG A 58 -8.49 13.93 -7.82
CA ARG A 58 -9.01 14.83 -6.78
C ARG A 58 -10.43 15.30 -7.07
N THR A 59 -10.71 15.61 -8.34
CA THR A 59 -11.98 16.18 -8.80
C THR A 59 -13.02 15.12 -9.20
N HIS A 60 -12.64 13.83 -9.27
CA HIS A 60 -13.57 12.77 -9.62
C HIS A 60 -14.76 12.70 -8.65
N ALA A 61 -15.97 12.50 -9.18
CA ALA A 61 -17.22 12.55 -8.41
C ALA A 61 -17.29 11.62 -7.18
N PHE A 62 -16.50 10.54 -7.19
CA PHE A 62 -16.36 9.62 -6.05
C PHE A 62 -15.70 10.29 -4.83
N PHE A 63 -14.70 11.14 -5.04
CA PHE A 63 -13.94 11.80 -3.99
C PHE A 63 -14.45 13.20 -3.62
N ARG A 64 -15.59 13.62 -4.19
CA ARG A 64 -16.17 14.97 -3.99
C ARG A 64 -16.36 15.39 -2.51
N GLN A 65 -16.52 14.44 -1.60
CA GLN A 65 -16.71 14.71 -0.17
C GLN A 65 -15.40 14.83 0.62
N ILE A 66 -14.26 14.55 -0.02
CA ILE A 66 -12.95 14.63 0.62
C ILE A 66 -12.43 16.05 0.48
N ASP A 67 -12.17 16.67 1.63
CA ASP A 67 -11.29 17.83 1.71
C ASP A 67 -9.84 17.32 1.73
N TRP A 68 -9.10 17.56 0.65
CA TRP A 68 -7.76 17.02 0.47
C TRP A 68 -6.73 17.67 1.39
N GLU A 69 -6.92 18.95 1.76
CA GLU A 69 -6.03 19.67 2.65
C GLU A 69 -6.20 19.17 4.09
N LEU A 70 -7.44 19.01 4.55
CA LEU A 70 -7.72 18.42 5.86
C LEU A 70 -7.29 16.94 5.94
N LEU A 71 -7.42 16.20 4.84
CA LEU A 71 -6.95 14.81 4.77
C LEU A 71 -5.43 14.72 4.95
N GLU A 72 -4.67 15.55 4.22
CA GLU A 72 -3.20 15.61 4.30
C GLU A 72 -2.72 15.99 5.70
N GLN A 73 -3.41 16.94 6.34
CA GLN A 73 -3.13 17.37 7.71
C GLN A 73 -3.66 16.39 8.79
N LYS A 74 -4.20 15.22 8.39
CA LYS A 74 -4.78 14.19 9.27
C LYS A 74 -5.92 14.70 10.17
N GLN A 75 -6.66 15.70 9.72
CA GLN A 75 -7.78 16.31 10.47
C GLN A 75 -9.13 15.63 10.20
N ILE A 76 -9.23 14.82 9.14
CA ILE A 76 -10.41 14.00 8.89
C ILE A 76 -10.40 12.80 9.85
N THR A 77 -11.47 12.66 10.64
CA THR A 77 -11.62 11.50 11.53
C THR A 77 -11.72 10.21 10.71
N PRO A 78 -10.86 9.20 10.96
CA PRO A 78 -10.94 7.93 10.26
C PRO A 78 -12.30 7.24 10.48
N PRO A 79 -12.86 6.58 9.46
CA PRO A 79 -14.15 5.88 9.59
C PRO A 79 -14.06 4.65 10.52
N TYR A 80 -12.85 4.18 10.81
CA TYR A 80 -12.57 3.08 11.73
C TYR A 80 -11.41 3.45 12.64
N LYS A 81 -11.63 3.34 13.95
CA LYS A 81 -10.59 3.48 14.98
C LYS A 81 -10.35 2.12 15.61
N PRO A 82 -9.19 1.47 15.38
CA PRO A 82 -8.89 0.19 16.00
C PRO A 82 -8.75 0.33 17.52
N GLU A 83 -9.38 -0.57 18.26
CA GLU A 83 -9.25 -0.64 19.72
C GLU A 83 -7.93 -1.29 20.15
N LEU A 84 -7.06 -0.51 20.78
CA LEU A 84 -5.81 -1.01 21.37
C LEU A 84 -6.01 -1.30 22.86
N GLN A 85 -5.60 -2.50 23.30
CA GLN A 85 -5.65 -2.88 24.72
C GLN A 85 -4.39 -2.50 25.49
N SER A 86 -3.25 -2.40 24.82
CA SER A 86 -1.96 -2.00 25.39
C SER A 86 -0.97 -1.63 24.28
N ASP A 87 0.18 -1.09 24.67
CA ASP A 87 1.29 -0.78 23.75
C ASP A 87 1.91 -2.04 23.11
N ARG A 88 1.56 -3.24 23.61
CA ARG A 88 1.99 -4.54 23.08
C ARG A 88 0.84 -5.36 22.50
N ASP A 89 -0.25 -4.72 22.10
CA ASP A 89 -1.39 -5.39 21.51
C ASP A 89 -1.06 -5.92 20.10
N LEU A 90 -0.90 -7.25 19.99
CA LEU A 90 -0.55 -7.92 18.74
C LEU A 90 -1.74 -8.53 17.98
N ARG A 91 -2.99 -8.30 18.42
CA ARG A 91 -4.18 -9.01 17.86
C ARG A 91 -4.50 -8.70 16.40
N ARG A 92 -3.85 -7.69 15.81
CA ARG A 92 -3.98 -7.31 14.40
C ARG A 92 -2.87 -7.87 13.51
N PHE A 93 -1.91 -8.57 14.10
CA PHE A 93 -0.88 -9.33 13.39
C PHE A 93 -1.32 -10.78 13.27
N ASP A 94 -0.94 -11.43 12.17
CA ASP A 94 -1.24 -12.85 11.99
C ASP A 94 -0.49 -13.68 13.05
N GLU A 95 -1.23 -14.61 13.68
CA GLU A 95 -0.68 -15.47 14.71
C GLU A 95 0.47 -16.34 14.21
N MET A 96 0.58 -16.58 12.90
CA MET A 96 1.72 -17.28 12.33
C MET A 96 3.04 -16.58 12.67
N PHE A 97 3.06 -15.25 12.69
CA PHE A 97 4.27 -14.47 13.01
C PHE A 97 4.41 -14.22 14.51
N THR A 98 3.32 -13.91 15.21
CA THR A 98 3.41 -13.58 16.64
C THR A 98 3.73 -14.79 17.52
N LYS A 99 3.58 -16.00 16.98
CA LYS A 99 3.97 -17.26 17.64
C LYS A 99 5.38 -17.72 17.27
N GLU A 100 6.02 -17.12 16.27
CA GLU A 100 7.41 -17.41 15.96
C GLU A 100 8.33 -16.94 17.10
N PRO A 101 9.46 -17.64 17.33
CA PRO A 101 10.46 -17.16 18.28
C PRO A 101 10.99 -15.79 17.85
N VAL A 102 11.05 -14.84 18.79
CA VAL A 102 11.61 -13.50 18.56
C VAL A 102 13.13 -13.58 18.54
N GLN A 103 13.68 -14.11 17.45
CA GLN A 103 15.12 -14.29 17.26
C GLN A 103 15.50 -14.08 15.79
N LEU A 104 16.73 -13.64 15.56
CA LEU A 104 17.31 -13.64 14.22
C LEU A 104 17.75 -15.07 13.88
N THR A 105 17.58 -15.45 12.61
CA THR A 105 18.12 -16.72 12.10
C THR A 105 19.64 -16.68 12.23
N PRO A 106 20.30 -17.70 12.83
CA PRO A 106 21.76 -17.73 12.93
C PRO A 106 22.43 -17.71 11.55
N ASP A 107 23.56 -17.01 11.45
CA ASP A 107 24.31 -16.88 10.22
C ASP A 107 25.04 -18.18 9.84
N ASP A 108 25.17 -18.43 8.53
CA ASP A 108 26.10 -19.43 7.98
C ASP A 108 27.35 -18.73 7.47
N SER A 109 28.47 -18.90 8.17
CA SER A 109 29.74 -18.25 7.83
C SER A 109 30.18 -18.52 6.38
N ASN A 110 29.89 -19.70 5.82
CA ASN A 110 30.26 -20.02 4.44
C ASN A 110 29.50 -19.20 3.40
N ILE A 111 28.33 -18.67 3.78
CA ILE A 111 27.52 -17.77 2.96
C ILE A 111 28.01 -16.33 3.16
N ILE A 112 28.15 -15.90 4.43
CA ILE A 112 28.57 -14.53 4.77
C ILE A 112 29.92 -14.17 4.16
N ASP A 113 30.89 -15.08 4.20
CA ASP A 113 32.25 -14.84 3.68
C ASP A 113 32.28 -14.64 2.15
N LYS A 114 31.21 -15.01 1.43
CA LYS A 114 31.11 -14.83 -0.04
C LYS A 114 30.42 -13.53 -0.44
N ILE A 115 29.89 -12.78 0.52
CA ILE A 115 29.18 -11.53 0.27
C ILE A 115 30.21 -10.39 0.21
N ASP A 116 30.21 -9.65 -0.90
CA ASP A 116 31.02 -8.44 -1.04
C ASP A 116 30.46 -7.32 -0.14
N GLN A 117 31.18 -7.00 0.94
CA GLN A 117 30.73 -6.01 1.91
C GLN A 117 30.74 -4.58 1.34
N THR A 118 31.50 -4.33 0.28
CA THR A 118 31.59 -3.00 -0.33
C THR A 118 30.29 -2.60 -1.06
N GLU A 119 29.43 -3.57 -1.39
CA GLU A 119 28.08 -3.29 -1.93
C GLU A 119 27.17 -2.57 -0.91
N PHE A 120 27.53 -2.59 0.38
CA PHE A 120 26.77 -1.97 1.46
C PHE A 120 27.38 -0.65 1.96
N ASP A 121 28.46 -0.16 1.33
CA ASP A 121 29.08 1.10 1.71
C ASP A 121 28.05 2.26 1.63
N GLY A 122 27.86 2.97 2.74
CA GLY A 122 26.90 4.07 2.84
C GLY A 122 25.46 3.65 3.12
N PHE A 123 25.23 2.41 3.56
CA PHE A 123 23.93 1.93 4.01
C PHE A 123 23.48 2.58 5.33
N GLU A 124 24.42 3.08 6.15
CA GLU A 124 24.11 3.70 7.42
C GLU A 124 23.29 4.98 7.25
N TYR A 125 22.17 5.04 7.97
CA TYR A 125 21.30 6.21 7.98
C TYR A 125 20.75 6.44 9.38
N VAL A 126 20.80 7.69 9.82
CA VAL A 126 20.11 8.18 11.01
C VAL A 126 19.27 9.38 10.59
N ASN A 127 17.99 9.39 10.96
CA ASN A 127 17.11 10.52 10.61
C ASN A 127 17.57 11.78 11.36
N PRO A 128 18.07 12.82 10.66
CA PRO A 128 18.59 14.02 11.31
C PRO A 128 17.50 14.83 12.02
N LEU A 129 16.23 14.68 11.64
CA LEU A 129 15.09 15.37 12.26
C LEU A 129 14.73 14.80 13.64
N LEU A 130 15.11 13.55 13.93
CA LEU A 130 14.94 12.97 15.26
C LEU A 130 16.08 13.37 16.20
N MET A 131 17.28 13.60 15.66
CA MET A 131 18.46 13.99 16.45
C MET A 131 18.35 15.41 17.03
N SER A 132 17.50 16.27 16.45
CA SER A 132 17.28 17.64 16.94
C SER A 132 16.18 17.76 18.00
N MET A 133 15.49 16.66 18.35
CA MET A 133 14.40 16.65 19.33
C MET A 133 14.85 16.16 20.71
N ASP A 134 16.10 15.72 20.85
CA ASP A 134 16.71 15.49 22.15
C ASP A 134 17.07 16.86 22.75
N ASP A 135 16.21 17.33 23.66
CA ASP A 135 16.44 18.50 24.52
C ASP A 135 17.79 18.40 25.26
N PRO A 136 18.45 19.54 25.55
CA PRO A 136 19.74 19.56 26.23
C PRO A 136 19.62 19.00 27.65
N VAL A 137 20.60 18.18 28.04
CA VAL A 137 20.85 17.77 29.43
C VAL A 137 20.97 19.00 30.34
#